data_AF-A0A3D0JYK6-F1
#
_entry.id   AF-A0A3D0JYK6-F1
#
_cell.length_a   1.000
_cell.length_b   1.000
_cell.length_c   1.000
_cell.angle_alpha   90.00
_cell.angle_beta   90.00
_cell.angle_gamma   90.00
#
_symmetry.space_group_name_H-M   'P 1'
#
loop_
_entity.id
_entity.type
_entity.pdbx_description
1 polymer ?
#
loop_
_entity_poly.entity_id
_entity_poly.type
_entity_poly.pdbx_seq_one_letter_code
_entity_poly.pdbx_strand_id
1 'polypeptide(L)'
;MKKLLITAALLLFSCFAQAGNYATCLLDKLPGVQNHGASVSAVRVCQSKYPGGLAGVEQGAGRGLFASYDNGDECTYDKAKDTRYTGAVRVMAEACMRLYNKPQPKPKPNFFDQFDE
;
A
#
# COMPACT_ATOMS: atom_id res chain seq x y z
N MET A 1 -28.50 37.78 -11.43
CA MET A 1 -27.38 37.12 -12.15
C MET A 1 -26.17 36.88 -11.23
N LYS A 2 -26.37 36.37 -10.01
CA LYS A 2 -25.28 36.09 -9.04
C LYS A 2 -25.28 34.64 -8.53
N LYS A 3 -26.31 33.86 -8.89
CA LYS A 3 -26.49 32.45 -8.50
C LYS A 3 -25.89 31.45 -9.50
N LEU A 4 -25.37 31.92 -10.64
CA LEU A 4 -24.77 31.08 -11.69
C LEU A 4 -23.25 30.92 -11.54
N LEU A 5 -22.60 31.67 -10.64
CA LEU A 5 -21.14 31.64 -10.48
C LEU A 5 -20.67 30.64 -9.41
N ILE A 6 -21.58 30.07 -8.61
CA ILE A 6 -21.23 29.14 -7.52
C ILE A 6 -21.19 27.69 -8.02
N THR A 7 -21.84 27.38 -9.14
CA THR A 7 -21.94 26.01 -9.65
C THR A 7 -20.71 25.53 -10.43
N ALA A 8 -19.75 26.41 -10.75
CA ALA A 8 -18.56 26.06 -11.54
C ALA A 8 -17.34 25.64 -10.70
N ALA A 9 -17.38 25.78 -9.36
CA ALA A 9 -16.22 25.56 -8.50
C ALA A 9 -16.04 24.12 -7.98
N LEU A 10 -16.97 23.20 -8.28
CA LEU A 10 -16.99 21.84 -7.72
C LEU A 10 -16.37 20.75 -8.62
N LEU A 11 -15.81 21.09 -9.78
CA LEU A 11 -15.24 20.11 -10.73
C LEU A 11 -13.72 19.92 -10.63
N LEU A 12 -13.06 20.50 -9.62
CA LEU A 12 -11.64 20.27 -9.34
C LEU A 12 -11.41 19.25 -8.22
N PHE A 13 -12.27 18.23 -8.12
CA PHE A 13 -11.88 16.96 -7.49
C PHE A 13 -10.97 16.22 -8.47
N SER A 14 -9.79 16.79 -8.72
CA SER A 14 -8.67 16.05 -9.27
C SER A 14 -8.41 14.94 -8.28
N CYS A 15 -8.96 13.75 -8.56
CA CYS A 15 -8.58 12.53 -7.89
C CYS A 15 -7.05 12.51 -7.98
N PHE A 16 -6.38 12.71 -6.85
CA PHE A 16 -4.93 12.61 -6.77
C PHE A 16 -4.60 11.17 -7.15
N ALA A 17 -4.40 10.94 -8.44
CA ALA A 17 -3.93 9.69 -8.97
C ALA A 17 -2.48 9.59 -8.52
N GLN A 18 -2.27 9.15 -7.28
CA GLN A 18 -0.97 8.65 -6.85
C GLN A 18 -0.57 7.63 -7.90
N ALA A 19 0.56 7.88 -8.59
CA ALA A 19 1.06 6.98 -9.61
C ALA A 19 1.07 5.55 -9.03
N GLY A 20 0.15 4.72 -9.51
CA GLY A 20 -0.17 3.46 -8.84
C GLY A 20 1.01 2.51 -8.92
N ASN A 21 1.30 1.82 -7.83
CA ASN A 21 2.29 0.74 -7.75
C ASN A 21 1.66 -0.54 -7.22
N TYR A 22 2.44 -1.61 -7.11
CA TYR A 22 1.94 -2.91 -6.64
C TYR A 22 1.32 -2.83 -5.24
N ALA A 23 1.95 -2.11 -4.30
CA ALA A 23 1.47 -1.98 -2.93
C ALA A 23 0.13 -1.23 -2.88
N THR A 24 0.00 -0.11 -3.59
CA THR A 24 -1.26 0.65 -3.65
C THR A 24 -2.38 -0.15 -4.33
N CYS A 25 -2.05 -0.99 -5.32
CA CYS A 25 -3.03 -1.90 -5.93
C CYS A 25 -3.56 -2.93 -4.93
N LEU A 26 -2.68 -3.52 -4.10
CA LEU A 26 -3.09 -4.47 -3.07
C LEU A 26 -4.04 -3.80 -2.05
N LEU A 27 -3.71 -2.58 -1.63
CA LEU A 27 -4.54 -1.82 -0.68
C LEU A 27 -5.88 -1.35 -1.27
N ASP A 28 -6.03 -1.31 -2.58
CA ASP A 28 -7.31 -1.06 -3.27
C ASP A 28 -8.17 -2.34 -3.38
N LYS A 29 -7.55 -3.52 -3.54
CA LYS A 29 -8.26 -4.76 -3.86
C LYS A 29 -8.52 -5.70 -2.69
N LEU A 30 -7.69 -5.67 -1.66
CA LEU A 30 -7.79 -6.59 -0.52
C LEU A 30 -8.75 -6.19 0.62
N PRO A 31 -9.09 -4.90 0.85
CA PRO A 31 -10.07 -4.55 1.88
C PRO A 31 -11.38 -5.31 1.71
N GLY A 32 -11.89 -5.90 2.80
CA GLY A 32 -13.15 -6.64 2.81
C GLY A 32 -13.09 -8.06 2.24
N VAL A 33 -11.92 -8.56 1.82
CA VAL A 33 -11.76 -9.95 1.36
C VAL A 33 -12.00 -10.92 2.52
N GLN A 34 -12.84 -11.94 2.26
CA GLN A 34 -13.28 -12.90 3.28
C GLN A 34 -12.74 -14.32 3.10
N ASN A 35 -12.01 -14.60 2.02
CA ASN A 35 -11.49 -15.95 1.75
C ASN A 35 -10.19 -15.93 0.91
N HIS A 36 -9.52 -17.07 0.90
CA HIS A 36 -8.25 -17.28 0.20
C HIS A 36 -8.35 -17.07 -1.32
N GLY A 37 -9.40 -17.58 -1.97
CA GLY A 37 -9.52 -17.51 -3.42
C GLY A 37 -9.61 -16.07 -3.94
N ALA A 38 -10.39 -15.23 -3.26
CA ALA A 38 -10.47 -13.80 -3.55
C ALA A 38 -9.13 -13.09 -3.29
N SER A 39 -8.45 -13.42 -2.19
CA SER A 39 -7.13 -12.85 -1.87
C SER A 39 -6.09 -13.16 -2.94
N VAL A 40 -5.99 -14.42 -3.39
CA VAL A 40 -5.04 -14.84 -4.43
C VAL A 40 -5.37 -14.18 -5.77
N SER A 41 -6.66 -14.05 -6.09
CA SER A 41 -7.10 -13.41 -7.33
C SER A 41 -6.73 -11.92 -7.34
N ALA A 42 -6.96 -11.21 -6.22
CA ALA A 42 -6.54 -9.82 -6.06
C ALA A 42 -5.03 -9.64 -6.24
N VAL A 43 -4.23 -10.52 -5.61
CA VAL A 43 -2.76 -10.54 -5.78
C VAL A 43 -2.38 -10.73 -7.25
N ARG A 44 -2.97 -11.71 -7.94
CA ARG A 44 -2.69 -11.96 -9.38
C ARG A 44 -3.07 -10.79 -10.27
N VAL A 45 -4.20 -10.12 -9.98
CA VAL A 45 -4.62 -8.91 -10.71
C VAL A 45 -3.62 -7.78 -10.52
N CYS A 46 -3.06 -7.61 -9.33
CA CYS A 46 -2.02 -6.61 -9.10
C CYS A 46 -0.68 -7.01 -9.72
N GLN A 47 -0.33 -8.29 -9.69
CA GLN A 47 0.93 -8.79 -10.23
C GLN A 47 0.98 -8.70 -11.76
N SER A 48 -0.15 -8.92 -12.45
CA SER A 48 -0.21 -8.77 -13.91
C SER A 48 0.00 -7.32 -14.36
N LYS A 49 -0.42 -6.35 -13.54
CA LYS A 49 -0.21 -4.92 -13.79
C LYS A 49 1.18 -4.44 -13.38
N TYR A 50 1.72 -5.02 -12.32
CA TYR A 50 3.00 -4.61 -11.71
C TYR A 50 3.89 -5.84 -11.50
N PRO A 51 4.59 -6.32 -12.54
CA PRO A 51 5.34 -7.57 -12.51
C PRO A 51 6.50 -7.58 -11.50
N GLY A 52 7.03 -6.40 -11.13
CA GLY A 52 8.05 -6.26 -10.09
C GLY A 52 7.57 -6.52 -8.65
N GLY A 53 6.26 -6.68 -8.44
CA GLY A 53 5.68 -6.96 -7.11
C GLY A 53 6.06 -5.90 -6.06
N LEU A 54 6.14 -6.34 -4.79
CA LEU A 54 6.57 -5.45 -3.69
C LEU A 54 8.03 -5.02 -3.80
N ALA A 55 8.90 -5.83 -4.40
CA ALA A 55 10.31 -5.51 -4.60
C ALA A 55 10.48 -4.28 -5.51
N GLY A 56 9.61 -4.12 -6.50
CA GLY A 56 9.58 -2.96 -7.40
C GLY A 56 8.97 -1.68 -6.79
N VAL A 57 8.39 -1.74 -5.60
CA VAL A 57 7.94 -0.55 -4.85
C VAL A 57 9.12 -0.04 -4.04
N GLU A 58 9.45 1.24 -4.03
CA GLU A 58 10.51 1.76 -3.16
C GLU A 58 10.09 1.74 -1.67
N GLN A 59 11.03 1.47 -0.77
CA GLN A 59 10.76 1.52 0.67
C GLN A 59 10.41 2.94 1.10
N GLY A 60 9.26 3.13 1.73
CA GLY A 60 8.83 4.46 2.15
C GLY A 60 8.20 5.29 1.03
N ALA A 61 7.84 4.69 -0.11
CA ALA A 61 7.27 5.41 -1.26
C ALA A 61 5.93 6.14 -0.98
N GLY A 62 5.22 5.79 0.11
CA GLY A 62 4.02 6.49 0.57
C GLY A 62 4.30 7.64 1.52
N ARG A 63 5.56 7.87 1.90
CA ARG A 63 5.98 8.94 2.80
C ARG A 63 6.20 10.24 2.01
N GLY A 64 6.06 11.39 2.68
CA GLY A 64 6.24 12.72 2.07
C GLY A 64 5.47 13.80 2.83
N LEU A 65 5.45 15.02 2.29
CA LEU A 65 4.73 16.16 2.89
C LEU A 65 3.20 15.96 2.95
N PHE A 66 2.66 15.07 2.12
CA PHE A 66 1.24 14.75 2.04
C PHE A 66 0.97 13.26 2.34
N ALA A 67 1.82 12.64 3.17
CA ALA A 67 1.63 11.25 3.56
C ALA A 67 0.29 11.06 4.26
N SER A 68 -0.47 10.04 3.87
CA SER A 68 -1.76 9.71 4.49
C SER A 68 -1.63 9.04 5.85
N TYR A 69 -0.48 8.43 6.14
CA TYR A 69 -0.22 7.67 7.36
C TYR A 69 1.23 7.90 7.80
N ASP A 70 1.48 7.86 9.11
CA ASP A 70 2.79 8.09 9.70
C ASP A 70 3.71 6.87 9.59
N ASN A 71 3.12 5.67 9.67
CA ASN A 71 3.80 4.37 9.66
C ASN A 71 2.92 3.24 9.07
N GLY A 72 3.54 2.08 8.85
CA GLY A 72 2.86 0.93 8.25
C GLY A 72 1.78 0.31 9.14
N ASP A 73 1.90 0.37 10.46
CA ASP A 73 0.89 -0.19 11.37
C ASP A 73 -0.41 0.61 11.32
N GLU A 74 -0.33 1.94 11.31
CA GLU A 74 -1.48 2.82 11.17
C GLU A 74 -2.22 2.59 9.84
N CYS A 75 -1.48 2.51 8.74
CA CYS A 75 -2.02 2.14 7.43
C CYS A 75 -2.71 0.77 7.47
N THR A 76 -2.08 -0.22 8.10
CA THR A 76 -2.60 -1.59 8.18
C THR A 76 -3.91 -1.60 8.96
N TYR A 77 -3.93 -0.95 10.12
CA TYR A 77 -5.13 -0.84 10.95
C TYR A 77 -6.27 -0.20 10.15
N ASP A 78 -6.05 0.96 9.53
CA ASP A 78 -7.13 1.65 8.82
C ASP A 78 -7.64 0.86 7.62
N LYS A 79 -6.73 0.30 6.80
CA LYS A 79 -7.11 -0.42 5.57
C LYS A 79 -7.70 -1.80 5.87
N ALA A 80 -7.20 -2.51 6.86
CA ALA A 80 -7.52 -3.93 7.08
C ALA A 80 -8.56 -4.19 8.17
N LYS A 81 -9.02 -3.17 8.92
CA LYS A 81 -9.97 -3.32 10.05
C LYS A 81 -11.25 -4.11 9.71
N ASP A 82 -11.72 -4.04 8.46
CA ASP A 82 -12.95 -4.72 8.02
C ASP A 82 -12.69 -6.04 7.27
N THR A 83 -11.42 -6.45 7.12
CA THR A 83 -11.01 -7.65 6.40
C THR A 83 -10.93 -8.85 7.34
N ARG A 84 -11.79 -9.86 7.12
CA ARG A 84 -11.85 -11.05 7.97
C ARG A 84 -10.79 -12.11 7.65
N TYR A 85 -10.38 -12.21 6.40
CA TYR A 85 -9.39 -13.21 6.01
C TYR A 85 -7.98 -12.75 6.39
N THR A 86 -7.38 -13.42 7.38
CA THR A 86 -6.06 -13.05 7.92
C THR A 86 -4.95 -13.07 6.89
N GLY A 87 -5.02 -13.94 5.87
CA GLY A 87 -4.05 -13.95 4.77
C GLY A 87 -4.09 -12.66 3.94
N ALA A 88 -5.27 -12.08 3.72
CA ALA A 88 -5.39 -10.79 3.05
C ALA A 88 -4.86 -9.66 3.95
N VAL A 89 -5.19 -9.67 5.24
CA VAL A 89 -4.68 -8.72 6.24
C VAL A 89 -3.15 -8.70 6.24
N ARG A 90 -2.50 -9.87 6.21
CA ARG A 90 -1.04 -9.98 6.16
C ARG A 90 -0.45 -9.34 4.90
N VAL A 91 -1.03 -9.61 3.73
CA VAL A 91 -0.54 -9.01 2.48
C VAL A 91 -0.73 -7.49 2.48
N MET A 92 -1.84 -7.00 3.04
CA MET A 92 -2.06 -5.56 3.25
C MET A 92 -1.02 -4.97 4.20
N ALA A 93 -0.68 -5.67 5.28
CA ALA A 93 0.36 -5.25 6.21
C ALA A 93 1.71 -5.12 5.50
N GLU A 94 2.13 -6.11 4.73
CA GLU A 94 3.39 -6.06 3.96
C GLU A 94 3.41 -4.86 2.98
N ALA A 95 2.29 -4.58 2.31
CA ALA A 95 2.15 -3.42 1.43
C ALA A 95 2.23 -2.08 2.20
N CYS A 96 1.52 -1.96 3.33
CA CYS A 96 1.58 -0.77 4.18
C CYS A 96 2.98 -0.55 4.76
N MET A 97 3.64 -1.60 5.24
CA MET A 97 5.02 -1.54 5.73
C MET A 97 5.97 -1.09 4.63
N ARG A 98 5.81 -1.60 3.41
CA ARG A 98 6.61 -1.17 2.25
C ARG A 98 6.43 0.31 1.95
N LEU A 99 5.20 0.82 2.01
CA LEU A 99 4.88 2.22 1.69
C LEU A 99 5.26 3.20 2.79
N TYR A 100 5.08 2.86 4.06
CA TYR A 100 5.11 3.84 5.15
C TYR A 100 6.22 3.62 6.17
N ASN A 101 6.87 2.46 6.24
CA ASN A 101 8.04 2.33 7.12
C ASN A 101 9.27 2.97 6.51
N LYS A 102 10.08 3.60 7.37
CA LYS A 102 11.39 4.11 7.00
C LYS A 102 12.29 2.94 6.55
N PRO A 103 13.20 3.16 5.59
CA PRO A 103 14.26 2.20 5.31
C PRO A 103 15.00 1.87 6.60
N GLN A 104 15.00 0.60 6.97
CA GLN A 104 15.79 0.14 8.10
C GLN A 104 17.26 0.02 7.64
N PRO A 105 18.23 0.45 8.45
CA PRO A 105 19.63 0.17 8.16
C PRO A 105 19.82 -1.34 8.08
N LYS A 106 20.69 -1.79 7.16
CA LYS A 106 21.04 -3.21 7.08
C LYS A 106 21.55 -3.66 8.46
N PRO A 107 21.08 -4.82 8.99
CA PRO A 107 21.64 -5.36 10.21
C PRO A 107 23.15 -5.48 10.07
N LYS A 108 23.89 -5.17 11.15
CA LYS A 108 25.33 -5.45 11.15
C LYS A 108 25.52 -6.97 11.02
N PRO A 109 26.52 -7.44 10.26
CA PRO A 109 26.84 -8.86 10.20
C PRO A 109 27.02 -9.38 11.62
N ASN A 110 26.34 -10.47 11.94
CA ASN A 110 26.57 -11.20 13.17
C ASN A 110 27.74 -12.19 12.97
N PHE A 111 28.23 -12.76 14.07
CA PHE A 111 29.35 -13.71 14.05
C PHE A 111 29.09 -14.99 13.23
N PHE A 112 27.84 -15.31 12.89
CA PHE A 112 27.53 -16.48 12.07
C PHE A 112 27.57 -16.18 10.57
N ASP A 113 27.32 -14.93 10.17
CA ASP A 113 27.33 -14.48 8.77
C ASP A 113 28.75 -14.53 8.11
N GLN A 114 29.80 -14.77 8.91
CA GLN A 114 31.19 -14.92 8.45
C GLN A 114 31.57 -16.37 8.08
N PHE A 115 30.66 -17.33 8.24
CA PHE A 115 30.89 -18.74 7.89
C PHE A 115 30.09 -19.22 6.67
N ASP A 116 29.36 -18.34 6.00
CA ASP A 116 28.51 -18.64 4.83
C ASP A 116 29.28 -18.60 3.49
N GLU A 117 30.59 -18.85 3.48
CA GLU A 117 31.43 -18.97 2.25
C GLU A 117 31.29 -20.33 1.54
#